data_AF-A0A962CMS0-F1
#
_entry.id   AF-A0A962CMS0-F1
#
_cell.length_a   1.000
_cell.length_b   1.000
_cell.length_c   1.000
_cell.angle_alpha   90.00
_cell.angle_beta   90.00
_cell.angle_gamma   90.00
#
_symmetry.space_group_name_H-M   'P 1'
#
loop_
_entity.id
_entity.type
_entity.pdbx_description
1 polymer ?
#
loop_
_entity_poly.entity_id
_entity_poly.type
_entity_poly.pdbx_seq_one_letter_code
_entity_poly.pdbx_strand_id
1 'polypeptide(L)'
;DRARDMVQEAWVEILRGLSRLDDVAAFPAWAYRIATRRCQREFRRSGRSPLVEEESAAETDSRAPDSAGGEFNTELAIVIDAIGTLPGPQRAALALFYIDQLSVAEIAIATDVPPGTVKTRLMH
;
A
#
# COMPACT_ATOMS: atom_id res chain seq x y z
N ASP A 1 14.44 -5.84 -8.15
CA ASP A 1 13.87 -7.11 -8.61
C ASP A 1 12.76 -7.63 -7.70
N ARG A 2 12.99 -7.86 -6.41
CA ARG A 2 11.96 -8.40 -5.49
C ARG A 2 10.60 -7.68 -5.49
N ALA A 3 10.58 -6.35 -5.52
CA ALA A 3 9.31 -5.60 -5.59
C ALA A 3 8.52 -5.88 -6.89
N ARG A 4 9.22 -6.03 -8.02
CA ARG A 4 8.61 -6.36 -9.32
C ARG A 4 8.05 -7.79 -9.29
N ASP A 5 8.79 -8.73 -8.70
CA ASP A 5 8.32 -10.11 -8.54
C ASP A 5 7.04 -10.16 -7.69
N MET A 6 7.02 -9.43 -6.57
CA MET A 6 5.85 -9.34 -5.71
C MET A 6 4.63 -8.76 -6.44
N VAL A 7 4.81 -7.73 -7.26
CA VAL A 7 3.74 -7.16 -8.08
C VAL A 7 3.24 -8.18 -9.10
N GLN A 8 4.13 -8.85 -9.82
CA GLN A 8 3.75 -9.85 -10.83
C GLN A 8 2.94 -10.99 -10.20
N GLU A 9 3.42 -11.52 -9.08
CA GLU A 9 2.74 -12.61 -8.42
C GLU A 9 1.41 -12.17 -7.75
N ALA A 10 1.31 -10.91 -7.28
CA ALA A 10 0.04 -10.34 -6.83
C ALA A 10 -0.97 -10.27 -7.99
N TRP A 11 -0.55 -9.82 -9.18
CA TRP A 11 -1.39 -9.85 -10.38
C TRP A 11 -1.85 -11.25 -10.76
N VAL A 12 -0.99 -12.25 -10.64
CA VAL A 12 -1.36 -13.65 -10.87
C VAL A 12 -2.44 -14.11 -9.87
N GLU A 13 -2.34 -13.75 -8.59
CA GLU A 13 -3.36 -14.05 -7.59
C GLU A 13 -4.68 -13.31 -7.86
N ILE A 14 -4.61 -12.04 -8.25
CA ILE A 14 -5.76 -11.22 -8.66
C ILE A 14 -6.49 -11.88 -9.85
N LEU A 15 -5.78 -12.20 -10.93
CA LEU A 15 -6.38 -12.80 -12.12
C LEU A 15 -7.04 -14.16 -11.83
N ARG A 16 -6.42 -14.97 -10.96
CA ARG A 16 -7.00 -16.26 -10.53
C ARG A 16 -8.24 -16.09 -9.64
N GLY A 17 -8.29 -15.02 -8.86
CA GLY A 17 -9.40 -14.72 -7.96
C GLY A 17 -10.55 -13.94 -8.60
N LEU A 18 -10.35 -13.38 -9.79
CA LEU A 18 -11.27 -12.41 -10.40
C LEU A 18 -12.68 -12.96 -10.60
N SER A 19 -12.82 -14.25 -10.88
CA SER A 19 -14.14 -14.91 -11.03
C SER A 19 -14.93 -15.01 -9.72
N ARG A 20 -14.31 -14.73 -8.57
CA ARG A 20 -14.93 -14.71 -7.24
C ARG A 20 -15.24 -13.30 -6.76
N LEU A 21 -14.95 -12.29 -7.57
CA LEU A 21 -15.28 -10.91 -7.25
C LEU A 21 -16.73 -10.65 -7.68
N ASP A 22 -17.63 -10.64 -6.70
CA ASP A 22 -19.07 -10.46 -6.94
C ASP A 22 -19.45 -9.00 -7.22
N ASP A 23 -18.66 -8.04 -6.75
CA ASP A 23 -18.86 -6.60 -6.95
C ASP A 23 -17.61 -5.97 -7.57
N VAL A 24 -17.76 -5.45 -8.79
CA VAL A 24 -16.69 -4.80 -9.55
C VAL A 24 -16.20 -3.52 -8.84
N ALA A 25 -17.08 -2.82 -8.12
CA ALA A 25 -16.70 -1.61 -7.38
C ALA A 25 -15.72 -1.93 -6.23
N ALA A 26 -15.76 -3.16 -5.69
CA ALA A 26 -14.84 -3.60 -4.65
C ALA A 26 -13.46 -3.99 -5.16
N PHE A 27 -13.24 -4.01 -6.50
CA PHE A 27 -11.99 -4.43 -7.11
C PHE A 27 -10.74 -3.74 -6.52
N PRO A 28 -10.70 -2.40 -6.33
CA PRO A 28 -9.50 -1.74 -5.83
C PRO A 28 -9.10 -2.22 -4.43
N ALA A 29 -10.05 -2.19 -3.48
CA ALA A 29 -9.82 -2.61 -2.10
C ALA A 29 -9.45 -4.11 -2.02
N TRP A 30 -10.11 -4.94 -2.83
CA TRP A 30 -9.85 -6.37 -2.90
C TRP A 30 -8.46 -6.69 -3.49
N ALA A 31 -8.07 -6.04 -4.58
CA ALA A 31 -6.76 -6.19 -5.20
C ALA A 31 -5.63 -5.74 -4.25
N TYR A 32 -5.80 -4.59 -3.59
CA TYR A 32 -4.86 -4.12 -2.58
C TYR A 32 -4.76 -5.07 -1.39
N ARG A 33 -5.85 -5.72 -0.97
CA ARG A 33 -5.82 -6.74 0.08
C ARG A 33 -4.96 -7.94 -0.30
N ILE A 34 -5.03 -8.38 -1.56
CA ILE A 34 -4.18 -9.46 -2.08
C ILE A 34 -2.71 -9.01 -2.05
N ALA A 35 -2.41 -7.83 -2.59
CA ALA A 35 -1.07 -7.27 -2.61
C ALA A 35 -0.48 -7.10 -1.20
N THR A 36 -1.22 -6.51 -0.26
CA THR A 36 -0.77 -6.32 1.13
C THR A 36 -0.50 -7.65 1.83
N ARG A 37 -1.39 -8.64 1.69
CA ARG A 37 -1.18 -9.98 2.28
C ARG A 37 0.05 -10.66 1.72
N ARG A 38 0.35 -10.46 0.43
CA ARG A 38 1.59 -10.92 -0.18
C ARG A 38 2.80 -10.23 0.42
N CYS A 39 2.79 -8.91 0.49
CA CYS A 39 3.87 -8.13 1.10
C CYS A 39 4.16 -8.60 2.53
N GLN A 40 3.13 -8.68 3.36
CA GLN A 40 3.26 -9.17 4.74
C GLN A 40 3.84 -10.58 4.82
N ARG A 41 3.39 -11.50 3.95
CA ARG A 41 3.92 -12.87 3.90
C ARG A 41 5.40 -12.90 3.56
N GLU A 42 5.82 -12.08 2.60
CA GLU A 42 7.21 -12.02 2.14
C GLU A 42 8.12 -11.37 3.18
N PHE A 43 7.65 -10.31 3.82
CA PHE A 43 8.34 -9.66 4.90
C PHE A 43 8.51 -10.55 6.13
N ARG A 44 7.47 -11.31 6.52
CA ARG A 44 7.57 -12.34 7.56
C ARG A 44 8.60 -13.42 7.22
N ARG A 45 8.62 -13.89 5.96
CA ARG A 45 9.61 -14.88 5.48
C ARG A 45 11.04 -14.35 5.50
N SER A 46 11.21 -13.04 5.34
CA SER A 46 12.52 -12.38 5.32
C SER A 46 13.00 -11.92 6.70
N GLY A 47 12.19 -12.10 7.75
CA GLY A 47 12.50 -11.61 9.10
C GLY A 47 12.43 -10.08 9.26
N ARG A 48 11.83 -9.36 8.31
CA ARG A 48 11.78 -7.88 8.26
C ARG A 48 10.32 -7.44 8.10
N SER A 49 9.49 -7.47 9.14
CA SER A 49 8.05 -7.17 9.03
C SER A 49 7.73 -5.68 9.28
N PRO A 50 7.56 -4.84 8.23
CA PRO A 50 7.37 -3.39 8.39
C PRO A 50 5.97 -2.99 8.90
N LEU A 51 5.07 -3.95 9.12
CA LEU A 51 3.70 -3.71 9.61
C LEU A 51 3.44 -4.26 11.02
N VAL A 52 4.44 -4.90 11.64
CA VAL A 52 4.35 -5.47 13.02
C VAL A 52 5.30 -4.74 13.98
N GLU A 53 6.23 -3.93 13.48
CA GLU A 53 7.07 -3.10 14.32
C GLU A 53 6.35 -1.77 14.60
N GLU A 54 5.62 -1.71 15.72
CA GLU A 54 5.25 -0.43 16.34
C GLU A 54 6.48 0.33 16.88
N GLU A 55 7.67 -0.27 16.83
CA GLU A 55 8.87 0.33 17.42
C GLU A 55 10.15 -0.23 16.77
N SER A 56 10.40 0.09 15.49
CA SER A 56 11.78 0.04 14.98
C SER A 56 11.95 0.91 13.74
N ALA A 57 12.99 1.72 13.80
CA ALA A 57 13.28 2.81 12.90
C ALA A 57 13.78 2.35 11.52
N ALA A 58 13.46 3.18 10.53
CA ALA A 58 14.30 3.58 9.41
C ALA A 58 15.03 2.47 8.62
N GLU A 59 14.37 1.96 7.58
CA GLU A 59 15.03 1.70 6.30
C GLU A 59 14.21 2.33 5.17
N THR A 60 14.49 3.61 4.92
CA THR A 60 13.99 4.34 3.74
C THR A 60 14.76 3.84 2.52
N ASP A 61 14.23 2.82 1.84
CA ASP A 61 14.67 2.53 0.46
C ASP A 61 14.15 3.66 -0.43
N SER A 62 14.99 4.68 -0.58
CA SER A 62 14.72 5.89 -1.35
C SER A 62 14.86 5.57 -2.84
N ARG A 63 13.98 4.73 -3.38
CA ARG A 63 13.79 4.60 -4.81
C ARG A 63 12.47 5.26 -5.18
N ALA A 64 12.54 6.57 -5.37
CA ALA A 64 11.55 7.27 -6.17
C ALA A 64 11.39 6.51 -7.50
N PRO A 65 10.17 6.26 -7.99
CA PRO A 65 10.00 5.68 -9.31
C PRO A 65 10.64 6.64 -10.31
N ASP A 66 11.54 6.12 -11.17
CA ASP A 66 12.11 6.86 -12.29
C ASP A 66 10.97 7.52 -13.07
N SER A 67 10.92 8.84 -13.00
CA SER A 67 9.89 9.68 -13.59
C SER A 67 10.04 9.66 -15.11
N ALA A 68 9.46 8.64 -15.75
CA ALA A 68 9.28 8.61 -17.19
C ALA A 68 8.15 9.58 -17.58
N GLY A 69 8.54 10.82 -17.92
CA GLY A 69 7.88 11.68 -18.90
C GLY A 69 6.42 12.05 -18.65
N GLY A 70 6.20 13.15 -17.95
CA GLY A 70 4.94 13.88 -17.89
C GLY A 70 5.08 15.00 -16.87
N GLU A 71 4.50 16.17 -17.14
CA GLU A 71 4.46 17.30 -16.21
C GLU A 71 3.81 16.84 -14.90
N PHE A 72 4.63 16.35 -13.98
CA PHE A 72 4.20 15.96 -12.65
C PHE A 72 3.80 17.24 -11.96
N ASN A 73 2.51 17.37 -11.67
CA ASN A 73 1.96 18.48 -10.92
C ASN A 73 2.84 18.67 -9.66
N THR A 74 3.54 19.80 -9.55
CA THR A 74 4.58 20.02 -8.53
C THR A 74 4.05 19.76 -7.13
N GLU A 75 2.75 20.00 -6.92
CA GLU A 75 2.02 19.71 -5.69
C GLU A 75 1.95 18.20 -5.37
N LEU A 76 1.70 17.35 -6.36
CA LEU A 76 1.66 15.89 -6.18
C LEU A 76 3.06 15.32 -5.86
N ALA A 77 4.11 15.88 -6.47
CA ALA A 77 5.48 15.48 -6.17
C ALA A 77 5.85 15.81 -4.71
N ILE A 78 5.46 16.99 -4.21
CA ILE A 78 5.66 17.38 -2.81
C ILE A 78 4.90 16.45 -1.87
N VAL A 79 3.65 16.09 -2.19
CA VAL A 79 2.85 15.16 -1.39
C VAL A 79 3.49 13.78 -1.32
N ILE A 80 3.97 13.26 -2.46
CA ILE A 80 4.64 11.95 -2.52
C ILE A 80 5.93 11.95 -1.67
N ASP A 81 6.74 13.01 -1.76
CA ASP A 81 7.98 13.12 -1.01
C ASP A 81 7.72 13.20 0.50
N ALA A 82 6.76 14.04 0.91
CA ALA A 82 6.34 14.16 2.31
C ALA A 82 5.82 12.82 2.87
N ILE A 83 4.94 12.14 2.12
CA ILE A 83 4.43 10.80 2.46
C ILE A 83 5.57 9.78 2.56
N GLY A 84 6.60 9.91 1.72
CA GLY A 84 7.80 9.08 1.73
C GLY A 84 8.55 9.08 3.06
N THR A 85 8.48 10.17 3.83
CA THR A 85 9.16 10.29 5.13
C THR A 85 8.43 9.62 6.30
N LEU A 86 7.16 9.24 6.10
CA LEU A 86 6.33 8.70 7.18
C LEU A 86 6.63 7.22 7.50
N PRO A 87 6.35 6.77 8.73
CA PRO A 87 6.29 5.36 9.09
C PRO A 87 5.42 4.55 8.11
N GLY A 88 5.84 3.32 7.81
CA GLY A 88 5.21 2.46 6.80
C GLY A 88 3.67 2.38 6.88
N PRO A 89 3.08 2.14 8.06
CA PRO A 89 1.63 2.07 8.21
C PRO A 89 0.89 3.39 7.89
N GLN A 90 1.45 4.54 8.28
CA GLN A 90 0.87 5.86 7.98
C GLN A 90 1.02 6.19 6.49
N ARG A 91 2.23 6.02 5.95
CA ARG A 91 2.53 6.19 4.53
C ARG A 91 1.54 5.42 3.64
N ALA A 92 1.28 4.15 3.97
CA ALA A 92 0.33 3.33 3.23
C ALA A 92 -1.12 3.86 3.35
N ALA A 93 -1.56 4.25 4.55
CA ALA A 93 -2.91 4.77 4.74
C ALA A 93 -3.14 6.09 3.98
N LEU A 94 -2.18 7.03 4.03
CA LEU A 94 -2.27 8.32 3.34
C LEU A 94 -2.22 8.15 1.82
N ALA A 95 -1.34 7.28 1.29
CA ALA A 95 -1.27 7.03 -0.15
C ALA A 95 -2.60 6.45 -0.68
N LEU A 96 -3.13 5.42 0.00
CA LEU A 96 -4.40 4.80 -0.41
C LEU A 96 -5.58 5.79 -0.33
N PHE A 97 -5.55 6.73 0.62
CA PHE A 97 -6.61 7.72 0.79
C PHE A 97 -6.51 8.88 -0.22
N TYR A 98 -5.35 9.54 -0.33
CA TYR A 98 -5.21 10.77 -1.11
C TYR A 98 -4.81 10.56 -2.58
N ILE A 99 -4.12 9.46 -2.89
CA ILE A 99 -3.66 9.16 -4.25
C ILE A 99 -4.65 8.19 -4.91
N ASP A 100 -4.95 7.08 -4.24
CA ASP A 100 -5.83 6.04 -4.81
C ASP A 100 -7.32 6.28 -4.52
N GLN A 101 -7.66 7.30 -3.70
CA GLN A 101 -9.03 7.74 -3.41
C GLN A 101 -9.92 6.66 -2.77
N LEU A 102 -9.34 5.73 -2.02
CA LEU A 102 -10.10 4.72 -1.27
C LEU A 102 -10.73 5.34 -0.02
N SER A 103 -11.94 4.91 0.29
CA SER A 103 -12.59 5.22 1.57
C SER A 103 -11.89 4.54 2.75
N VAL A 104 -12.12 5.04 3.96
CA VAL A 104 -11.61 4.43 5.21
C VAL A 104 -11.98 2.95 5.33
N ALA A 105 -13.17 2.56 4.88
CA ALA A 105 -13.62 1.16 4.91
C ALA A 105 -12.83 0.30 3.91
N GLU A 106 -12.58 0.80 2.71
CA GLU A 106 -11.78 0.13 1.69
C GLU A 106 -10.32 0.00 2.11
N ILE A 107 -9.76 1.04 2.74
CA ILE A 107 -8.39 1.00 3.28
C ILE A 107 -8.28 -0.04 4.39
N ALA A 108 -9.29 -0.17 5.25
CA ALA A 108 -9.32 -1.20 6.30
C ALA A 108 -9.27 -2.61 5.69
N ILE A 109 -10.03 -2.84 4.61
CA ILE A 109 -10.00 -4.09 3.84
C ILE A 109 -8.61 -4.29 3.20
N ALA A 110 -8.11 -3.27 2.50
CA ALA A 110 -6.85 -3.30 1.77
C ALA A 110 -5.63 -3.58 2.67
N THR A 111 -5.62 -3.03 3.89
CA THR A 111 -4.49 -3.10 4.82
C THR A 111 -4.63 -4.16 5.90
N ASP A 112 -5.78 -4.84 5.97
CA ASP A 112 -6.11 -5.86 6.97
C ASP A 112 -6.08 -5.37 8.41
N VAL A 113 -6.63 -4.18 8.66
CA VAL A 113 -6.73 -3.58 10.00
C VAL A 113 -8.13 -3.01 10.26
N PRO A 114 -8.53 -2.80 11.52
CA PRO A 114 -9.81 -2.17 11.82
C PRO A 114 -9.93 -0.74 11.27
N PRO A 115 -11.14 -0.27 10.88
CA PRO A 115 -11.35 1.12 10.42
C PRO A 115 -10.90 2.18 11.43
N GLY A 116 -10.97 1.90 12.73
CA GLY A 116 -10.46 2.78 13.77
C GLY A 116 -8.94 3.01 13.64
N THR A 117 -8.17 1.94 13.40
CA THR A 117 -6.73 2.01 13.17
C THR A 117 -6.39 2.81 11.92
N VAL A 118 -7.19 2.69 10.86
CA VAL A 118 -7.03 3.52 9.65
C VAL A 118 -7.22 5.00 9.98
N LYS A 119 -8.28 5.35 10.72
CA LYS A 119 -8.51 6.75 11.12
C LYS A 119 -7.37 7.32 11.94
N THR A 120 -6.83 6.55 12.90
CA THR A 120 -5.67 6.97 13.68
C THR A 120 -4.47 7.25 12.78
N ARG A 121 -4.16 6.37 11.82
CA ARG A 121 -3.05 6.54 10.86
C ARG A 121 -3.23 7.70 9.88
N LEU A 122 -4.46 8.17 9.67
CA LEU A 122 -4.75 9.34 8.83
C LEU A 122 -4.67 10.66 9.61
N MET A 123 -4.80 10.62 10.94
CA MET A 123 -4.82 11.81 11.80
C MET A 123 -3.50 12.07 12.53
N HIS A 124 -2.70 11.04 12.75
CA HIS A 124 -1.48 11.04 13.55
C HIS A 124 -0.39 10.27 12.83
#